data_AF-G8H2R9-F1
#
_entry.id   AF-G8H2R9-F1
#
_cell.length_a   1.000
_cell.length_b   1.000
_cell.length_c   1.000
_cell.angle_alpha   90.00
_cell.angle_beta   90.00
_cell.angle_gamma   90.00
#
_symmetry.space_group_name_H-M   'P 1'
#
loop_
_entity.id
_entity.type
_entity.pdbx_description
1 polymer ?
#
loop_
_entity_poly.entity_id
_entity_poly.type
_entity_poly.pdbx_seq_one_letter_code
_entity_poly.pdbx_strand_id
1 'polypeptide(L)'
;MAAAAHAQLGASADAFLSLPAFETFVASPRPPASPVVPLSWSPPPIIGLCPDLEQLECSYDSSKALGLIYRDACAALAERFEATLRARSDELRATFAPGDESKYLSWQQHLGGAFSRRYAEAADDMRRCILDEVRSA
;
A
#
# COMPACT_ATOMS: atom_id res chain seq x y z
N MET A 1 3.80 4.20 62.04
CA MET A 1 3.06 5.39 61.59
C MET A 1 2.97 5.55 60.06
N ALA A 2 3.79 4.86 59.25
CA ALA A 2 3.71 4.95 57.78
C ALA A 2 2.39 4.40 57.17
N ALA A 3 1.85 3.30 57.71
CA ALA A 3 0.65 2.66 57.17
C ALA A 3 -0.60 3.55 57.19
N ALA A 4 -0.76 4.41 58.21
CA ALA A 4 -1.88 5.34 58.29
C ALA A 4 -1.79 6.45 57.24
N ALA A 5 -0.58 6.93 56.94
CA ALA A 5 -0.34 7.92 55.90
C ALA A 5 -0.62 7.35 54.50
N HIS A 6 -0.24 6.09 54.25
CA HIS A 6 -0.54 5.41 52.99
C HIS A 6 -2.05 5.13 52.82
N ALA A 7 -2.76 4.76 53.90
CA ALA A 7 -4.20 4.58 53.86
C ALA A 7 -4.95 5.89 53.56
N GLN A 8 -4.47 7.01 54.12
CA GLN A 8 -5.06 8.33 53.88
C GLN A 8 -4.82 8.83 52.45
N LEU A 9 -3.62 8.57 51.90
CA LEU A 9 -3.33 8.84 50.50
C LEU A 9 -4.20 8.01 49.56
N GLY A 10 -4.35 6.71 49.83
CA GLY A 10 -5.24 5.82 49.05
C GLY A 10 -6.70 6.30 49.06
N ALA A 11 -7.24 6.63 50.23
CA ALA A 11 -8.60 7.13 50.37
C ALA A 11 -8.82 8.49 49.67
N SER A 12 -7.81 9.38 49.71
CA SER A 12 -7.89 10.68 49.02
C SER A 12 -7.84 10.54 47.50
N ALA A 13 -7.06 9.59 46.97
CA ALA A 13 -7.01 9.31 45.54
C ALA A 13 -8.33 8.69 45.05
N ASP A 14 -8.90 7.77 45.81
CA ASP A 14 -10.16 7.11 45.47
C ASP A 14 -11.32 8.11 45.48
N ALA A 15 -11.38 9.00 46.48
CA ALA A 15 -12.36 10.09 46.56
C ALA A 15 -12.21 11.12 45.42
N PHE A 16 -10.98 11.40 44.97
CA PHE A 16 -10.72 12.30 43.85
C PHE A 16 -11.19 11.70 42.51
N LEU A 17 -10.94 10.41 42.30
CA LEU A 17 -11.35 9.70 41.09
C LEU A 17 -12.85 9.44 41.00
N SER A 18 -13.56 9.45 42.13
CA SER A 18 -15.03 9.31 42.19
C SER A 18 -15.78 10.65 42.15
N LEU A 19 -15.08 11.77 41.88
CA LEU A 19 -15.73 13.04 41.62
C LEU A 19 -16.49 12.98 40.27
N PRO A 20 -17.74 13.50 40.20
CA PRO A 20 -18.54 13.51 38.97
C PRO A 20 -17.86 14.20 37.77
N ALA A 21 -16.91 15.10 38.05
CA ALA A 21 -16.09 15.76 37.03
C ALA A 21 -15.19 14.78 36.26
N PHE A 22 -14.88 13.60 36.81
CA PHE A 22 -14.11 12.54 36.17
C PHE A 22 -14.98 11.46 35.52
N GLU A 23 -16.26 11.34 35.90
CA GLU A 23 -17.21 10.46 35.19
C GLU A 23 -17.41 10.93 33.74
N THR A 24 -17.34 12.24 33.49
CA THR A 24 -17.40 12.84 32.15
C THR A 24 -16.14 12.64 31.30
N PHE A 25 -15.02 12.22 31.89
CA PHE A 25 -13.79 11.93 31.13
C PHE A 25 -13.80 10.57 30.41
N VAL A 26 -14.85 9.75 30.60
CA VAL A 26 -14.95 8.40 30.02
C VAL A 26 -15.13 8.39 28.49
N ALA A 27 -15.37 9.53 27.86
CA ALA A 27 -15.37 9.61 26.40
C ALA A 27 -14.68 10.89 25.93
N SER A 28 -13.35 10.92 25.99
CA SER A 28 -12.62 11.81 25.09
C SER A 28 -13.12 11.52 23.66
N PRO A 29 -13.71 12.49 22.95
CA PRO A 29 -14.22 12.26 21.61
C PRO A 29 -13.07 11.72 20.77
N ARG A 30 -13.23 10.49 20.29
CA ARG A 30 -12.26 9.83 19.42
C ARG A 30 -11.87 10.85 18.35
N PRO A 31 -10.58 11.25 18.25
CA PRO A 31 -10.18 12.15 17.19
C PRO A 31 -10.67 11.53 15.87
N PRO A 32 -11.32 12.31 14.99
CA PRO A 32 -11.78 11.79 13.72
C PRO A 32 -10.58 11.14 13.06
N ALA A 33 -10.76 9.89 12.59
CA ALA A 33 -9.71 9.21 11.86
C ALA A 33 -9.22 10.15 10.76
N SER A 34 -7.95 10.59 10.85
CA SER A 34 -7.36 11.43 9.81
C SER A 34 -7.65 10.77 8.47
N PRO A 35 -8.11 11.52 7.45
CA PRO A 35 -8.40 10.95 6.15
C PRO A 35 -7.13 10.28 5.65
N VAL A 36 -7.16 8.95 5.58
CA VAL A 36 -6.05 8.16 5.05
C VAL A 36 -5.93 8.57 3.60
N VAL A 37 -4.82 9.25 3.28
CA VAL A 37 -4.52 9.65 1.90
C VAL A 37 -4.51 8.37 1.07
N PRO A 38 -5.27 8.31 -0.04
CA PRO A 38 -5.24 7.17 -0.94
C PRO A 38 -3.80 6.87 -1.34
N LEU A 39 -3.40 5.60 -1.31
CA LEU A 39 -2.08 5.22 -1.79
C LEU A 39 -2.00 5.57 -3.28
N SER A 40 -1.27 6.62 -3.62
CA SER A 40 -0.95 6.91 -5.02
C SER A 40 0.16 5.95 -5.45
N TRP A 41 -0.23 4.78 -5.94
CA TRP A 41 0.68 3.88 -6.61
C TRP A 41 0.70 4.23 -8.09
N SER A 42 1.88 4.56 -8.61
CA SER A 42 2.10 4.75 -10.04
C SER A 42 2.99 3.62 -10.55
N PRO A 43 2.60 2.93 -11.63
CA PRO A 43 3.47 1.94 -12.24
C PRO A 43 4.76 2.62 -12.71
N PRO A 44 5.93 1.98 -12.53
CA PRO A 44 7.18 2.48 -13.08
C PRO A 44 7.09 2.62 -14.62
N PRO A 45 7.85 3.57 -15.20
CA PRO A 45 7.90 3.73 -16.65
C PRO A 45 8.44 2.45 -17.28
N ILE A 46 7.77 2.02 -18.36
CA ILE A 46 8.09 0.79 -19.06
C ILE A 46 8.91 1.15 -20.28
N ILE A 47 10.02 0.45 -20.47
CA ILE A 47 10.81 0.57 -21.70
C ILE A 47 9.98 -0.07 -22.83
N GLY A 48 9.82 0.68 -23.94
CA GLY A 48 9.06 0.22 -25.09
C GLY A 48 9.68 -1.00 -25.77
N LEU A 49 8.84 -1.78 -26.45
CA LEU A 49 9.21 -3.02 -27.15
C LEU A 49 9.84 -2.76 -28.54
N CYS A 50 9.51 -1.62 -29.17
CA CYS A 50 9.85 -1.35 -30.57
C CYS A 50 11.36 -1.42 -30.89
N PRO A 51 12.27 -0.85 -30.07
CA PRO A 51 13.71 -0.90 -30.39
C PRO A 51 14.25 -2.33 -30.46
N ASP A 52 13.76 -3.23 -29.62
CA ASP A 52 14.18 -4.63 -29.61
C ASP A 52 13.62 -5.38 -30.82
N LEU A 53 12.38 -5.10 -31.20
CA LEU A 53 11.75 -5.73 -32.38
C LEU A 53 12.42 -5.29 -33.68
N GLU A 54 12.80 -4.01 -33.78
CA GLU A 54 13.58 -3.50 -34.90
C GLU A 54 14.95 -4.21 -35.02
N GLN A 55 15.59 -4.53 -33.90
CA GLN A 55 16.83 -5.33 -33.88
C GLN A 55 16.63 -6.79 -34.32
N LEU A 56 15.41 -7.31 -34.19
CA LEU A 56 15.02 -8.63 -34.68
C LEU A 56 14.51 -8.60 -36.13
N GLU A 57 14.80 -7.52 -36.87
CA GLU A 57 14.38 -7.32 -38.27
C GLU A 57 12.86 -7.37 -38.48
N CYS A 58 12.06 -7.16 -37.42
CA CYS A 58 10.61 -7.03 -37.57
C CYS A 58 10.26 -5.81 -38.42
N SER A 59 9.29 -5.98 -39.31
CA SER A 59 8.72 -4.86 -40.05
C SER A 59 8.16 -3.81 -39.09
N TYR A 60 8.23 -2.53 -39.50
CA TYR A 60 7.73 -1.40 -38.72
C TYR A 60 6.28 -1.62 -38.26
N ASP A 61 5.41 -2.12 -39.15
CA ASP A 61 3.99 -2.35 -38.84
C ASP A 61 3.81 -3.46 -37.79
N SER A 62 4.62 -4.52 -37.85
CA SER A 62 4.60 -5.60 -36.84
C SER A 62 5.13 -5.09 -35.49
N SER A 63 6.24 -4.35 -35.51
CA SER A 63 6.83 -3.73 -34.31
C SER A 63 5.85 -2.79 -33.61
N LYS A 64 5.14 -1.97 -34.40
CA LYS A 64 4.12 -1.07 -33.89
C LYS A 64 2.92 -1.82 -33.31
N ALA A 65 2.42 -2.84 -34.00
CA ALA A 65 1.29 -3.64 -33.52
C ALA A 65 1.63 -4.35 -32.19
N LEU A 66 2.78 -5.01 -32.11
CA LEU A 66 3.24 -5.68 -30.89
C LEU A 66 3.52 -4.68 -29.77
N GLY A 67 4.07 -3.50 -30.08
CA GLY A 67 4.27 -2.43 -29.11
C GLY A 67 2.95 -1.92 -28.51
N LEU A 68 1.89 -1.81 -29.31
CA LEU A 68 0.54 -1.45 -28.81
C LEU A 68 -0.03 -2.55 -27.91
N ILE A 69 0.06 -3.82 -28.31
CA ILE A 69 -0.39 -4.96 -27.51
C ILE A 69 0.32 -4.99 -26.16
N TYR A 70 1.66 -4.84 -26.16
CA TYR A 70 2.46 -4.81 -24.95
C TYR A 70 2.07 -3.65 -24.02
N ARG A 71 1.86 -2.45 -24.58
CA ARG A 71 1.42 -1.29 -23.82
C ARG A 71 0.05 -1.51 -23.18
N ASP A 72 -0.91 -2.02 -23.94
CA ASP A 72 -2.27 -2.24 -23.47
C ASP A 72 -2.31 -3.36 -22.40
N ALA A 73 -1.51 -4.41 -22.58
CA ALA A 73 -1.34 -5.46 -21.58
C ALA A 73 -0.70 -4.93 -20.28
N CYS A 74 0.31 -4.05 -20.40
CA CYS A 74 0.90 -3.38 -19.25
C CYS A 74 -0.10 -2.48 -18.50
N ALA A 75 -0.96 -1.75 -19.23
CA ALA A 75 -2.02 -0.94 -18.63
C ALA A 75 -3.01 -1.81 -17.84
N ALA A 76 -3.48 -2.90 -18.43
CA ALA A 76 -4.36 -3.85 -17.75
C ALA A 76 -3.67 -4.50 -16.52
N LEU A 77 -2.37 -4.79 -16.62
CA LEU A 77 -1.59 -5.30 -15.50
C LEU A 77 -1.51 -4.27 -14.37
N ALA A 78 -1.27 -2.99 -14.69
CA ALA A 78 -1.20 -1.91 -13.72
C ALA A 78 -2.54 -1.75 -12.98
N GLU A 79 -3.66 -1.72 -13.69
CA GLU A 79 -5.00 -1.65 -13.08
C GLU A 79 -5.26 -2.80 -12.09
N ARG A 80 -4.86 -4.02 -12.45
CA ARG A 80 -5.01 -5.20 -11.57
C ARG A 80 -4.13 -5.08 -10.32
N PHE A 81 -2.91 -4.60 -10.46
CA PHE A 81 -2.01 -4.36 -9.32
C PHE A 81 -2.55 -3.27 -8.40
N GLU A 82 -3.04 -2.17 -8.95
CA GLU A 82 -3.65 -1.08 -8.19
C GLU A 82 -4.88 -1.56 -7.41
N ALA A 83 -5.80 -2.27 -8.07
CA ALA A 83 -6.99 -2.82 -7.43
C ALA A 83 -6.64 -3.79 -6.30
N THR A 84 -5.66 -4.67 -6.53
CA THR A 84 -5.19 -5.64 -5.53
C THR A 84 -4.52 -4.92 -4.36
N LEU A 85 -3.66 -3.94 -4.63
CA LEU A 85 -2.98 -3.15 -3.61
C LEU A 85 -3.97 -2.39 -2.74
N ARG A 86 -5.01 -1.79 -3.34
CA ARG A 86 -6.09 -1.13 -2.61
C ARG A 86 -6.81 -2.10 -1.68
N ALA A 87 -7.27 -3.24 -2.19
CA ALA A 87 -7.95 -4.26 -1.40
C ALA A 87 -7.10 -4.78 -0.23
N ARG A 88 -5.83 -5.10 -0.48
CA ARG A 88 -4.91 -5.57 0.57
C ARG A 88 -4.55 -4.49 1.58
N SER A 89 -4.47 -3.22 1.16
CA SER A 89 -4.25 -2.09 2.07
C SER A 89 -5.44 -1.90 3.02
N ASP A 90 -6.67 -2.07 2.51
CA ASP A 90 -7.88 -2.00 3.32
C ASP A 90 -7.97 -3.13 4.35
N GLU A 91 -7.68 -4.36 3.93
CA GLU A 91 -7.57 -5.51 4.85
C GLU A 91 -6.50 -5.28 5.92
N LEU A 92 -5.33 -4.82 5.51
CA LEU A 92 -4.22 -4.54 6.40
C LEU A 92 -4.57 -3.45 7.42
N ARG A 93 -5.22 -2.37 6.98
CA ARG A 93 -5.70 -1.29 7.85
C ARG A 93 -6.64 -1.79 8.94
N ALA A 94 -7.51 -2.74 8.63
CA ALA A 94 -8.45 -3.31 9.59
C ALA A 94 -7.77 -4.09 10.74
N THR A 95 -6.49 -4.45 10.59
CA THR A 95 -5.73 -5.17 11.63
C THR A 95 -5.06 -4.25 12.66
N PHE A 96 -4.96 -2.95 12.38
CA PHE A 96 -4.27 -2.00 13.26
C PHE A 96 -5.23 -1.34 14.27
N ALA A 97 -4.75 -1.17 15.50
CA ALA A 97 -5.49 -0.48 16.55
C ALA A 97 -5.33 1.05 16.44
N PRO A 98 -6.22 1.84 17.06
CA PRO A 98 -6.01 3.28 17.22
C PRO A 98 -4.66 3.55 17.91
N GLY A 99 -3.82 4.41 17.34
CA GLY A 99 -2.46 4.68 17.84
C GLY A 99 -1.34 3.95 17.08
N ASP A 100 -1.66 3.01 16.18
CA ASP A 100 -0.68 2.32 15.34
C ASP A 100 -0.49 2.96 13.95
N GLU A 101 -0.89 4.23 13.76
CA GLU A 101 -0.90 4.88 12.43
C GLU A 101 0.48 4.92 11.79
N SER A 102 1.54 5.13 12.58
CA SER A 102 2.92 5.12 12.09
C SER A 102 3.36 3.76 11.55
N LYS A 103 2.94 2.67 12.21
CA LYS A 103 3.20 1.30 11.76
C LYS A 103 2.44 1.00 10.49
N TYR A 104 1.15 1.37 10.45
CA TYR A 104 0.33 1.20 9.24
C TYR A 104 0.97 1.91 8.04
N LEU A 105 1.39 3.17 8.18
CA LEU A 105 2.06 3.91 7.10
C LEU A 105 3.36 3.24 6.65
N SER A 106 4.18 2.76 7.59
CA SER A 106 5.42 2.02 7.24
C SER A 106 5.11 0.74 6.45
N TRP A 107 4.12 -0.03 6.88
CA TRP A 107 3.68 -1.22 6.16
C TRP A 107 3.10 -0.90 4.79
N GLN A 108 2.31 0.17 4.67
CA GLN A 108 1.73 0.62 3.42
C GLN A 108 2.82 1.01 2.40
N GLN A 109 3.90 1.66 2.84
CA GLN A 109 5.07 1.97 2.01
C GLN A 109 5.79 0.69 1.55
N HIS A 110 6.03 -0.26 2.45
CA HIS A 110 6.65 -1.54 2.10
C HIS A 110 5.81 -2.33 1.09
N LEU A 111 4.48 -2.34 1.27
CA LEU A 111 3.55 -3.00 0.37
C LEU A 111 3.58 -2.35 -1.02
N GLY A 112 3.50 -1.01 -1.08
CA GLY A 112 3.62 -0.28 -2.33
C GLY A 112 4.94 -0.58 -3.06
N GLY A 113 6.06 -0.58 -2.34
CA GLY A 113 7.37 -0.93 -2.90
C GLY A 113 7.45 -2.38 -3.41
N ALA A 114 6.84 -3.33 -2.72
CA ALA A 114 6.77 -4.72 -3.16
C ALA A 114 5.93 -4.88 -4.44
N PHE A 115 4.78 -4.21 -4.53
CA PHE A 115 3.92 -4.22 -5.71
C PHE A 115 4.62 -3.58 -6.91
N SER A 116 5.34 -2.47 -6.73
CA SER A 116 6.11 -1.85 -7.82
C SER A 116 7.19 -2.78 -8.39
N ARG A 117 7.91 -3.51 -7.53
CA ARG A 117 8.92 -4.49 -7.99
C ARG A 117 8.26 -5.64 -8.76
N ARG A 118 7.17 -6.20 -8.20
CA ARG A 118 6.45 -7.31 -8.83
C ARG A 118 5.81 -6.93 -10.16
N TYR A 119 5.32 -5.70 -10.28
CA TYR A 119 4.85 -5.17 -11.56
C TYR A 119 5.98 -5.09 -12.58
N ALA A 120 7.15 -4.56 -12.19
CA ALA A 120 8.30 -4.45 -13.09
C ALA A 120 8.79 -5.82 -13.57
N GLU A 121 8.88 -6.81 -12.67
CA GLU A 121 9.21 -8.20 -13.01
C GLU A 121 8.19 -8.78 -14.02
N ALA A 122 6.89 -8.63 -13.76
CA ALA A 122 5.85 -9.15 -14.65
C ALA A 122 5.83 -8.47 -16.03
N ALA A 123 6.11 -7.17 -16.09
CA ALA A 123 6.24 -6.45 -17.35
C ALA A 123 7.47 -6.92 -18.15
N ASP A 124 8.61 -7.13 -17.47
CA ASP A 124 9.83 -7.66 -18.09
C ASP A 124 9.66 -9.11 -18.57
N ASP A 125 9.00 -9.96 -17.79
CA ASP A 125 8.64 -11.32 -18.20
C ASP A 125 7.81 -11.32 -19.48
N MET A 126 6.78 -10.47 -19.54
CA MET A 126 5.94 -10.33 -20.72
C MET A 126 6.73 -9.83 -21.94
N ARG A 127 7.63 -8.86 -21.75
CA ARG A 127 8.54 -8.39 -22.80
C ARG A 127 9.37 -9.55 -23.34
N ARG A 128 10.02 -10.32 -22.45
CA ARG A 128 10.87 -11.46 -22.82
C ARG A 128 10.08 -12.51 -23.60
N CYS A 129 8.89 -12.89 -23.12
CA CYS A 129 8.03 -13.83 -23.84
C CYS A 129 7.71 -13.36 -25.26
N ILE A 130 7.33 -12.09 -25.45
CA ILE A 130 7.03 -11.57 -26.79
C ILE A 130 8.26 -11.63 -27.70
N LEU A 131 9.44 -11.26 -27.19
CA LEU A 131 10.67 -11.31 -27.97
C LEU A 131 11.11 -12.74 -28.31
N ASP A 132 10.92 -13.68 -27.39
CA ASP A 132 11.25 -15.09 -27.62
C ASP A 132 10.33 -15.71 -28.68
N GLU A 133 9.03 -15.41 -28.63
CA GLU A 133 8.07 -15.85 -29.65
C GLU A 133 8.44 -15.29 -31.04
N VAL A 134 8.75 -13.99 -31.13
CA VAL A 134 9.19 -13.35 -32.37
C VAL A 134 10.48 -13.97 -32.91
N ARG A 135 11.44 -14.33 -32.05
CA ARG A 135 12.68 -15.01 -32.48
C ARG A 135 12.46 -16.43 -33.00
N SER A 136 11.38 -17.07 -32.56
CA SER A 136 11.09 -18.48 -32.91
C SER A 136 10.24 -18.64 -34.17
N ALA A 137 9.62 -17.56 -34.65
CA ALA A 137 8.79 -17.50 -35.84
C ALA A 137 9.62 -17.38 -37.13
#